data_AF-A0A7Z0QJT8-F1
#
_entry.id   AF-A0A7Z0QJT8-F1
#
_cell.length_a   1.000
_cell.length_b   1.000
_cell.length_c   1.000
_cell.angle_alpha   90.00
_cell.angle_beta   90.00
_cell.angle_gamma   90.00
#
_symmetry.space_group_name_H-M   'P 1'
#
loop_
_entity.id
_entity.type
_entity.pdbx_description
1 polymer ?
#
loop_
_entity_poly.entity_id
_entity_poly.type
_entity_poly.pdbx_seq_one_letter_code
_entity_poly.pdbx_strand_id
1 'polypeptide(L)'
;MAANGTDAEEDTLPLSALLGRIRRLVPKSRDQHYDEIVRNFGVGALRPPPTPMSDGELARAIAEFLKEQPSSASVATLGRRLDPSSPL
;
A
#
# COMPACT_ATOMS: atom_id res chain seq x y z
N MET A 1 -8.18 4.76 -40.50
CA MET A 1 -8.65 3.66 -39.63
C MET A 1 -8.69 4.17 -38.20
N ALA A 2 -9.86 4.19 -37.58
CA ALA A 2 -10.05 4.39 -36.14
C ALA A 2 -10.53 3.06 -35.53
N ALA A 3 -9.98 2.69 -34.37
CA ALA A 3 -10.51 1.78 -33.33
C ALA A 3 -9.32 1.40 -32.42
N ASN A 4 -9.23 1.95 -31.20
CA ASN A 4 -9.91 1.55 -29.96
C ASN A 4 -9.21 0.40 -29.23
N GLY A 5 -8.98 0.60 -27.93
CA GLY A 5 -8.73 -0.49 -26.99
C GLY A 5 -7.71 -0.18 -25.89
N THR A 6 -7.93 0.88 -25.12
CA THR A 6 -7.32 1.03 -23.78
C THR A 6 -8.03 0.03 -22.86
N ASP A 7 -7.62 -1.23 -22.89
CA ASP A 7 -8.27 -2.29 -22.12
C ASP A 7 -7.20 -3.19 -21.48
N ALA A 8 -6.78 -2.85 -20.25
CA ALA A 8 -6.33 -3.76 -19.18
C ALA A 8 -5.67 -3.06 -17.96
N GLU A 9 -5.90 -1.77 -17.69
CA GLU A 9 -5.35 -1.09 -16.49
C GLU A 9 -6.45 -0.70 -15.49
N GLU A 10 -7.50 -1.52 -15.33
CA GLU A 10 -8.61 -1.23 -14.43
C GLU A 10 -8.93 -2.44 -13.52
N ASP A 11 -8.25 -2.48 -12.36
CA ASP A 11 -8.82 -2.85 -11.05
C ASP A 11 -7.81 -2.59 -9.90
N THR A 12 -6.56 -2.25 -10.21
CA THR A 12 -5.55 -1.92 -9.19
C THR A 12 -5.53 -0.43 -8.88
N LEU A 13 -5.61 -0.09 -7.60
CA LEU A 13 -5.58 1.29 -7.14
C LEU A 13 -4.20 1.90 -7.45
N PRO A 14 -4.10 3.02 -8.19
CA PRO A 14 -2.80 3.57 -8.59
C PRO A 14 -1.95 3.90 -7.36
N LEU A 15 -0.66 3.56 -7.39
CA LEU A 15 0.25 3.67 -6.24
C LEU A 15 0.22 5.07 -5.60
N SER A 16 0.15 6.13 -6.41
CA SER A 16 0.06 7.52 -5.94
C SER A 16 -1.21 7.80 -5.13
N ALA A 17 -2.35 7.25 -5.56
CA ALA A 17 -3.61 7.36 -4.83
C ALA A 17 -3.57 6.57 -3.51
N LEU A 18 -2.93 5.39 -3.51
CA LEU A 18 -2.73 4.59 -2.31
C LEU A 18 -1.86 5.34 -1.29
N LEU A 19 -0.71 5.86 -1.73
CA LEU A 19 0.18 6.65 -0.89
C LEU A 19 -0.53 7.89 -0.34
N GLY A 20 -1.36 8.57 -1.16
CA GLY A 20 -2.20 9.68 -0.71
C GLY A 20 -3.24 9.29 0.36
N ARG A 21 -3.79 8.08 0.29
CA ARG A 21 -4.67 7.54 1.36
C ARG A 21 -3.87 7.20 2.62
N ILE A 22 -2.74 6.51 2.48
CA ILE A 22 -1.85 6.16 3.61
C ILE A 22 -1.35 7.42 4.33
N ARG A 23 -0.97 8.46 3.60
CA ARG A 23 -0.48 9.73 4.17
C ARG A 23 -1.49 10.40 5.11
N ARG A 24 -2.79 10.23 4.83
CA ARG A 24 -3.88 10.75 5.67
C ARG A 24 -4.06 9.94 6.96
N LEU A 25 -3.66 8.67 6.95
CA LEU A 25 -3.76 7.74 8.08
C LEU A 25 -2.52 7.78 8.98
N VAL A 26 -1.35 8.16 8.46
CA VAL A 26 -0.10 8.26 9.22
C VAL A 26 0.04 9.68 9.81
N PRO A 27 0.06 9.84 11.15
CA PRO A 27 0.32 11.12 11.80
C PRO A 27 1.71 11.67 11.44
N LYS A 28 1.86 12.99 11.35
CA LYS A 28 3.16 13.62 11.06
C LYS A 28 4.28 13.26 12.04
N SER A 29 3.94 12.98 13.30
CA SER A 29 4.89 12.49 14.31
C SER A 29 5.48 11.10 13.99
N ARG A 30 4.94 10.42 12.97
CA ARG A 30 5.36 9.10 12.50
C ARG A 30 5.75 9.13 11.02
N ASP A 31 6.29 10.25 10.53
CA ASP A 31 6.74 10.37 9.13
C ASP A 31 7.79 9.29 8.78
N GLN A 32 8.62 8.83 9.74
CA GLN A 32 9.54 7.68 9.52
C GLN A 32 8.81 6.40 9.07
N HIS A 33 7.60 6.14 9.57
CA HIS A 33 6.80 4.98 9.16
C HIS A 33 6.28 5.17 7.73
N TYR A 34 5.91 6.40 7.38
CA TYR A 34 5.46 6.73 6.03
C TYR A 34 6.59 6.61 5.01
N ASP A 35 7.78 7.14 5.33
CA ASP A 35 8.96 7.06 4.46
C ASP A 35 9.39 5.62 4.21
N GLU A 36 9.33 4.77 5.25
CA GLU A 36 9.61 3.33 5.11
C GLU A 36 8.61 2.66 4.17
N ILE A 37 7.31 2.99 4.27
CA ILE A 37 6.29 2.47 3.34
C ILE A 37 6.62 2.89 1.89
N VAL A 38 6.90 4.18 1.66
CA VAL A 38 7.25 4.71 0.33
C VAL A 38 8.49 4.00 -0.24
N ARG A 39 9.53 3.85 0.59
CA ARG A 39 10.76 3.14 0.21
C ARG A 39 10.47 1.70 -0.20
N ASN A 40 9.65 0.98 0.55
CA ASN A 40 9.36 -0.43 0.28
C ASN A 40 8.47 -0.63 -0.97
N PHE A 41 7.60 0.32 -1.29
CA PHE A 41 6.96 0.36 -2.62
C PHE A 41 7.98 0.63 -3.73
N GLY A 42 8.93 1.55 -3.53
CA GLY A 42 9.96 1.89 -4.52
C GLY A 42 10.91 0.75 -4.88
N VAL A 43 11.19 -0.16 -3.93
CA VAL A 43 12.03 -1.35 -4.17
C VAL A 43 11.22 -2.62 -4.50
N GLY A 44 9.89 -2.51 -4.60
CA GLY A 44 9.00 -3.64 -4.92
C GLY A 44 8.78 -4.65 -3.79
N ALA A 45 9.18 -4.31 -2.56
CA ALA A 45 8.91 -5.11 -1.36
C ALA A 45 7.45 -5.00 -0.89
N LEU A 46 6.79 -3.87 -1.19
CA LEU A 46 5.34 -3.71 -1.08
C LEU A 46 4.74 -3.59 -2.47
N ARG A 47 3.57 -4.19 -2.67
CA ARG A 47 2.77 -4.07 -3.88
C ARG A 47 1.41 -3.47 -3.56
N PRO A 48 0.84 -2.66 -4.47
CA PRO A 48 -0.54 -2.24 -4.33
C PRO A 48 -1.46 -3.46 -4.19
N PRO A 49 -2.55 -3.34 -3.42
CA PRO A 49 -3.51 -4.42 -3.29
C PRO A 49 -4.06 -4.79 -4.68
N PRO A 50 -4.11 -6.08 -5.05
CA PRO A 50 -4.57 -6.54 -6.37
C PRO A 50 -6.08 -6.32 -6.57
N THR A 51 -6.83 -6.13 -5.49
CA THR A 51 -8.25 -5.78 -5.49
C THR A 51 -8.47 -4.48 -4.70
N PRO A 52 -9.48 -3.66 -5.04
CA PRO A 52 -9.80 -2.43 -4.33
C PRO A 52 -10.13 -2.74 -2.87
N MET A 53 -9.24 -2.32 -1.97
CA MET A 53 -9.42 -2.43 -0.53
C MET A 53 -10.21 -1.23 0.00
N SER A 54 -11.07 -1.46 0.99
CA SER A 54 -11.84 -0.41 1.65
C SER A 54 -10.95 0.51 2.49
N ASP A 55 -11.32 1.78 2.64
CA ASP A 55 -10.56 2.72 3.47
C ASP A 55 -10.45 2.26 4.95
N GLY A 56 -11.44 1.52 5.46
CA GLY A 56 -11.40 0.93 6.80
C GLY A 56 -10.39 -0.22 6.94
N GLU A 57 -10.25 -1.04 5.91
CA GLU A 57 -9.25 -2.12 5.86
C GLU A 57 -7.85 -1.52 5.75
N LEU A 58 -7.69 -0.46 4.95
CA LEU A 58 -6.44 0.32 4.87
C LEU A 58 -6.08 0.93 6.21
N ALA A 59 -7.02 1.62 6.84
CA ALA A 59 -6.82 2.22 8.16
C ALA A 59 -6.40 1.19 9.19
N ARG A 60 -6.99 -0.01 9.18
CA ARG A 60 -6.63 -1.09 10.10
C ARG A 60 -5.23 -1.64 9.82
N ALA A 61 -4.86 -1.82 8.55
CA ALA A 61 -3.53 -2.29 8.19
C ALA A 61 -2.43 -1.28 8.61
N ILE A 62 -2.66 0.01 8.34
CA ILE A 62 -1.75 1.08 8.74
C ILE A 62 -1.70 1.23 10.26
N ALA A 63 -2.84 1.23 10.96
CA ALA A 63 -2.86 1.34 12.42
C ALA A 63 -2.06 0.23 13.11
N GLU A 64 -2.11 -0.99 12.58
CA GLU A 64 -1.32 -2.13 13.10
C GLU A 64 0.17 -1.97 12.79
N PHE A 65 0.53 -1.57 11.56
CA PHE A 65 1.92 -1.25 11.21
C PHE A 65 2.52 -0.16 12.10
N LEU A 66 1.71 0.84 12.44
CA LEU A 66 2.11 1.92 13.32
C LEU A 66 2.38 1.42 14.76
N LYS A 67 1.78 0.33 15.25
CA LYS A 67 2.05 -0.18 16.61
C LYS A 67 3.49 -0.69 16.77
N GLU A 68 4.11 -1.13 15.68
CA GLU A 68 5.47 -1.66 15.66
C GLU A 68 6.46 -0.58 15.20
N GLN A 69 7.76 -0.78 15.48
CA GLN A 69 8.79 0.04 14.84
C GLN A 69 8.89 -0.30 13.34
N PRO A 70 9.22 0.68 12.48
CA PRO A 70 9.44 0.41 11.06
C PRO A 70 10.63 -0.54 10.91
N SER A 71 10.37 -1.73 10.36
CA SER A 71 11.35 -2.79 10.15
C SER A 71 10.89 -3.68 9.00
N SER A 72 11.79 -4.50 8.45
CA SER A 72 11.43 -5.44 7.38
C SER A 72 10.29 -6.39 7.79
N ALA A 73 10.22 -6.77 9.06
CA ALA A 73 9.17 -7.65 9.58
C ALA A 73 7.79 -6.96 9.65
N SER A 74 7.75 -5.71 10.13
CA SER A 74 6.50 -4.94 10.19
C SER A 74 6.03 -4.57 8.78
N VAL A 75 6.96 -4.28 7.86
CA VAL A 75 6.67 -4.06 6.43
C VAL A 75 6.12 -5.32 5.77
N ALA A 76 6.74 -6.48 5.98
CA ALA A 76 6.22 -7.74 5.43
C ALA A 76 4.80 -8.04 5.95
N THR A 77 4.52 -7.71 7.21
CA THR A 77 3.17 -7.82 7.78
C THR A 77 2.18 -6.85 7.12
N LEU A 78 2.60 -5.62 6.83
CA LEU A 78 1.79 -4.67 6.07
C LEU A 78 1.56 -5.18 4.63
N GLY A 79 2.58 -5.71 3.97
CA GLY A 79 2.51 -6.28 2.63
C GLY A 79 1.46 -7.39 2.53
N ARG A 80 1.45 -8.35 3.46
CA ARG A 80 0.43 -9.42 3.53
C ARG A 80 -0.99 -8.90 3.71
N ARG A 81 -1.17 -7.73 4.33
CA ARG A 81 -2.50 -7.13 4.53
C ARG A 81 -2.98 -6.37 3.30
N LEU A 82 -2.04 -5.79 2.56
CA LEU A 82 -2.34 -5.14 1.29
C LEU A 82 -2.57 -6.20 0.19
N ASP A 83 -1.73 -7.22 0.15
CA ASP A 83 -1.82 -8.32 -0.78
C ASP A 83 -1.80 -9.67 -0.03
N PRO A 84 -2.97 -10.21 0.33
CA PRO A 84 -3.06 -11.53 0.95
C PRO A 84 -2.73 -12.67 -0.03
N SER A 85 -2.66 -12.38 -1.33
CA SER A 85 -2.31 -13.35 -2.38
C SER A 85 -0.80 -13.43 -2.63
N SER A 86 0.01 -12.49 -2.11
CA SER A 86 1.47 -12.55 -2.20
C SER A 86 2.02 -13.65 -1.28
N PRO A 87 2.55 -14.75 -1.84
CA PRO A 87 3.27 -15.74 -1.04
C PRO A 87 4.68 -15.22 -0.69
N LEU A 88 5.25 -15.78 0.37
CA LEU A 88 6.59 -15.49 0.90
C LEU A 88 7.70 -15.57 -0.18
#